data_AF-A0A9D0VJL4-F1
#
_entry.id   AF-A0A9D0VJL4-F1
#
_cell.length_a   1.000
_cell.length_b   1.000
_cell.length_c   1.000
_cell.angle_alpha   90.00
_cell.angle_beta   90.00
_cell.angle_gamma   90.00
#
_symmetry.space_group_name_H-M   'P 1'
#
loop_
_entity.id
_entity.type
_entity.pdbx_description
1 polymer ?
#
loop_
_entity_poly.entity_id
_entity_poly.type
_entity_poly.pdbx_seq_one_letter_code
_entity_poly.pdbx_strand_id
1 'polypeptide(L)'
;MRSFLLALLIACSGDKDTISPTDADSDADADADSDADADSDADADTDADVDVIEDCAAALPSPPPGEQCVVSGDPTTATHLLLLGDVLADDRSYLTGGVLIERGDNGLITCVGCGCASEAPAATLEVSCPDAVISPGLINAHDHITYALESPADWGTERYDHR
;
A
#
# COMPACT_ATOMS: atom_id res chain seq x y z
N MET A 1 -17.20 5.59 -61.54
CA MET A 1 -16.00 6.44 -61.43
C MET A 1 -15.44 6.29 -60.02
N ARG A 2 -14.21 5.78 -59.94
CA ARG A 2 -13.23 5.90 -58.83
C ARG A 2 -13.60 5.34 -57.44
N SER A 3 -13.31 4.05 -57.32
CA SER A 3 -12.78 3.43 -56.11
C SER A 3 -11.50 4.17 -55.66
N PHE A 4 -11.39 4.50 -54.38
CA PHE A 4 -10.12 4.90 -53.75
C PHE A 4 -9.87 3.99 -52.55
N LEU A 5 -8.98 3.03 -52.79
CA LEU A 5 -8.32 2.17 -51.82
C LEU A 5 -7.33 3.06 -51.04
N LEU A 6 -7.49 3.20 -49.72
CA LEU A 6 -6.49 3.87 -48.88
C LEU A 6 -5.67 2.80 -48.17
N ALA A 7 -4.38 2.74 -48.53
CA ALA A 7 -3.42 1.74 -48.09
C ALA A 7 -2.97 1.98 -46.65
N LEU A 8 -2.92 0.89 -45.89
CA LEU A 8 -2.26 0.77 -44.59
C LEU A 8 -0.73 0.71 -44.80
N LEU A 9 0.00 1.67 -44.24
CA LEU A 9 1.47 1.64 -44.17
C LEU A 9 1.90 1.53 -42.72
N ILE A 10 2.35 0.32 -42.36
CA ILE A 10 3.12 0.02 -41.15
C ILE A 10 4.59 0.34 -41.48
N ALA A 11 5.21 1.23 -40.70
CA ALA A 11 6.66 1.40 -40.65
C ALA A 11 7.06 1.79 -39.22
N CYS A 12 7.59 0.83 -38.46
CA CYS A 12 8.44 1.08 -37.30
C CYS A 12 9.88 0.80 -37.75
N SER A 13 10.61 1.86 -38.09
CA SER A 13 12.07 1.86 -38.15
C SER A 13 12.55 2.82 -37.08
N GLY A 14 12.67 2.35 -35.85
CA GLY A 14 13.41 3.04 -34.80
C GLY A 14 14.88 2.73 -34.99
N ASP A 15 15.59 3.67 -35.62
CA ASP A 15 17.05 3.69 -35.65
C ASP A 15 17.54 3.81 -34.20
N LYS A 16 18.45 2.93 -33.79
CA LYS A 16 19.08 3.06 -32.47
C LYS A 16 20.20 4.07 -32.64
N ASP A 17 19.91 5.33 -32.33
CA ASP A 17 20.93 6.38 -32.30
C ASP A 17 22.09 5.93 -31.41
N THR A 18 23.21 5.63 -32.08
CA THR A 18 24.50 5.43 -31.47
C THR A 18 24.98 6.77 -30.92
N ILE A 19 24.83 6.98 -29.61
CA ILE A 19 25.46 8.12 -28.93
C ILE A 19 26.98 7.85 -28.90
N SER A 20 27.72 8.59 -29.73
CA SER A 20 29.17 8.77 -29.51
C SER A 20 29.38 9.79 -28.38
N PRO A 21 30.37 9.58 -27.51
CA PRO A 21 30.66 10.51 -26.43
C PRO A 21 31.33 11.73 -27.02
N THR A 22 30.76 12.91 -26.79
CA THR A 22 31.50 14.16 -26.88
C THR A 22 31.66 14.67 -25.46
N ASP A 23 32.87 14.47 -24.94
CA ASP A 23 33.36 15.06 -23.71
C ASP A 23 33.30 16.59 -23.84
N ALA A 24 32.52 17.20 -22.97
CA ALA A 24 32.55 18.63 -22.70
C ALA A 24 32.49 18.81 -21.18
N ASP A 25 33.65 18.60 -20.56
CA ASP A 25 33.91 18.99 -19.18
C ASP A 25 33.80 20.51 -19.07
N SER A 26 32.81 20.95 -18.31
CA SER A 26 32.67 22.32 -17.82
C SER A 26 32.37 22.24 -16.34
N ASP A 27 33.38 21.84 -15.58
CA ASP A 27 33.42 21.97 -14.12
C ASP A 27 33.42 23.45 -13.76
N ALA A 28 32.24 23.97 -13.46
CA ALA A 28 32.07 25.23 -12.76
C ALA A 28 31.64 24.90 -11.33
N ASP A 29 32.59 24.45 -10.53
CA ASP A 29 32.51 24.39 -9.07
C ASP A 29 32.41 25.82 -8.54
N ALA A 30 31.19 26.28 -8.31
CA ALA A 30 30.92 27.44 -7.49
C ALA A 30 30.38 26.95 -6.14
N ASP A 31 31.31 26.42 -5.33
CA ASP A 31 31.12 26.17 -3.90
C ASP A 31 30.97 27.52 -3.20
N ALA A 32 29.73 27.99 -3.13
CA ALA A 32 29.33 29.04 -2.20
C ALA A 32 28.70 28.37 -0.97
N ASP A 33 29.55 27.72 -0.17
CA ASP A 33 29.23 27.30 1.20
C ASP A 33 28.98 28.56 2.03
N SER A 34 27.72 28.97 2.08
CA SER A 34 27.21 29.88 3.10
C SER A 34 26.42 29.05 4.10
N ASP A 35 27.12 28.21 4.85
CA ASP A 35 26.64 27.50 6.04
C ASP A 35 26.38 28.49 7.18
N ALA A 36 25.41 29.37 6.97
CA ALA A 36 24.76 30.04 8.07
C ALA A 36 23.81 29.04 8.71
N ASP A 37 24.37 28.11 9.47
CA ASP A 37 23.72 27.20 10.42
C ASP A 37 23.09 28.01 11.55
N ALA A 38 22.06 28.79 11.21
CA ALA A 38 21.07 29.21 12.18
C ALA A 38 20.05 28.07 12.26
N ASP A 39 20.46 26.96 12.89
CA ASP A 39 19.57 25.98 13.52
C ASP A 39 18.80 26.73 14.62
N SER A 40 17.77 27.46 14.18
CA SER A 40 16.63 27.78 15.01
C SER A 40 15.55 26.74 14.74
N ASP A 41 15.94 25.46 14.79
CA ASP A 41 15.07 24.31 15.02
C ASP A 41 14.59 24.37 16.48
N ALA A 42 13.90 25.46 16.81
CA ALA A 42 12.85 25.37 17.79
C ALA A 42 11.74 24.50 17.17
N ASP A 43 12.03 23.21 17.04
CA ASP A 43 11.07 22.11 16.96
C ASP A 43 10.34 22.10 18.29
N ALA A 44 9.54 23.13 18.50
CA ALA A 44 8.40 23.05 19.39
C ALA A 44 7.32 22.28 18.62
N ASP A 45 7.63 21.02 18.27
CA ASP A 45 6.63 19.97 18.03
C ASP A 45 5.84 19.84 19.34
N THR A 46 4.83 20.70 19.44
CA THR A 46 3.85 20.68 20.53
C THR A 46 2.61 19.90 20.13
N ASP A 47 2.61 19.37 18.92
CA ASP A 47 1.95 18.19 18.43
C ASP A 47 2.58 16.96 19.10
N ALA A 48 2.30 16.84 20.39
CA ALA A 48 2.08 15.52 20.92
C ALA A 48 0.93 14.93 20.10
N ASP A 49 1.25 14.19 19.05
CA ASP A 49 0.35 13.31 18.33
C ASP A 49 -0.17 12.31 19.35
N VAL A 50 -1.23 12.69 20.05
CA VAL A 50 -1.89 11.81 21.00
C VAL A 50 -2.62 10.80 20.15
N ASP A 51 -2.10 9.58 20.10
CA ASP A 51 -2.80 8.42 19.56
C ASP A 51 -4.18 8.33 20.22
N VAL A 52 -5.23 8.67 19.47
CA VAL A 52 -6.60 8.56 19.95
C VAL A 52 -6.96 7.09 19.93
N ILE A 53 -7.14 6.49 21.11
CA ILE A 53 -7.63 5.12 21.25
C ILE A 53 -9.08 5.18 21.72
N GLU A 54 -9.98 4.64 20.91
CA GLU A 54 -11.40 4.50 21.21
C GLU A 54 -11.72 3.04 21.51
N ASP A 55 -12.17 2.74 22.73
CA ASP A 55 -12.60 1.39 23.12
C ASP A 55 -14.09 1.21 22.82
N CYS A 56 -14.41 0.32 21.86
CA CYS A 56 -15.78 0.05 21.46
C CYS A 56 -16.54 -0.84 22.46
N ALA A 57 -15.84 -1.43 23.44
CA ALA A 57 -16.39 -2.37 24.43
C ALA A 57 -17.22 -3.50 23.80
N ALA A 58 -16.89 -3.92 22.57
CA ALA A 58 -17.60 -4.96 21.87
C ALA A 58 -17.09 -6.33 22.35
N ALA A 59 -18.02 -7.19 22.79
CA ALA A 59 -17.68 -8.55 23.18
C ALA A 59 -17.50 -9.42 21.93
N LEU A 60 -16.25 -9.62 21.51
CA LEU A 60 -15.92 -10.51 20.40
C LEU A 60 -15.84 -11.98 20.88
N PRO A 61 -16.34 -12.96 20.11
CA PRO A 61 -16.29 -14.36 20.48
C PRO A 61 -14.86 -14.90 20.55
N SER A 62 -14.59 -15.76 21.53
CA SER A 62 -13.30 -16.45 21.63
C SER A 62 -13.18 -17.51 20.51
N PRO A 63 -12.07 -17.53 19.74
CA PRO A 63 -11.82 -18.54 18.72
C PRO A 63 -11.70 -19.96 19.29
N PRO A 64 -12.00 -21.00 18.47
CA PRO A 64 -11.71 -22.38 18.84
C PRO A 64 -10.21 -22.61 19.16
N PRO A 65 -9.85 -23.64 19.96
CA PRO A 65 -8.46 -23.93 20.26
C PRO A 65 -7.59 -24.14 19.01
N GLY A 66 -6.54 -23.34 18.88
CA GLY A 66 -5.62 -23.38 17.73
C GLY A 66 -6.03 -22.51 16.54
N GLU A 67 -7.15 -21.80 16.63
CA GLU A 67 -7.61 -20.83 15.64
C GLU A 67 -7.45 -19.39 16.18
N GLN A 68 -7.30 -18.42 15.27
CA GLN A 68 -7.14 -16.99 15.63
C GLN A 68 -8.44 -16.20 15.51
N CYS A 69 -9.40 -16.71 14.75
CA CYS A 69 -10.61 -16.00 14.38
C CYS A 69 -11.81 -16.94 14.34
N VAL A 70 -12.99 -16.40 14.61
CA VAL A 70 -14.29 -17.03 14.32
C VAL A 70 -14.79 -16.50 12.99
N VAL A 71 -15.18 -17.40 12.08
CA VAL A 71 -15.79 -17.03 10.80
C VAL A 71 -17.24 -17.51 10.77
N SER A 72 -18.17 -16.64 10.38
CA SER A 72 -19.59 -16.97 10.29
C SER A 72 -20.28 -16.33 9.09
N GLY A 73 -21.43 -16.88 8.68
CA GLY A 73 -22.12 -16.51 7.45
C GLY A 73 -21.76 -17.42 6.26
N ASP A 74 -22.46 -17.24 5.15
CA ASP A 74 -22.24 -18.03 3.93
C ASP A 74 -21.41 -17.21 2.92
N PRO A 75 -20.16 -17.61 2.63
CA PRO A 75 -19.28 -16.85 1.73
C PRO A 75 -19.78 -16.79 0.28
N THR A 76 -20.67 -17.72 -0.11
CA THR A 76 -21.21 -17.78 -1.47
C THR A 76 -22.35 -16.80 -1.71
N THR A 77 -23.09 -16.45 -0.65
CA THR A 77 -24.26 -15.55 -0.73
C THR A 77 -24.04 -14.20 -0.04
N ALA A 78 -22.98 -14.06 0.77
CA ALA A 78 -22.68 -12.82 1.47
C ALA A 78 -22.41 -11.65 0.51
N THR A 79 -23.14 -10.56 0.70
CA THR A 79 -22.95 -9.29 -0.03
C THR A 79 -21.97 -8.37 0.69
N HIS A 80 -21.64 -8.63 1.95
CA HIS A 80 -20.69 -7.85 2.73
C HIS A 80 -19.69 -8.76 3.46
N LEU A 81 -18.53 -8.19 3.76
CA LEU A 81 -17.51 -8.74 4.66
C LEU A 81 -17.42 -7.81 5.86
N LEU A 82 -17.65 -8.34 7.05
CA LEU A 82 -17.43 -7.63 8.31
C LEU A 82 -16.18 -8.22 8.97
N LEU A 83 -15.18 -7.37 9.20
CA LEU A 83 -14.00 -7.70 9.98
C LEU A 83 -14.15 -7.09 11.37
N LEU A 84 -13.93 -7.88 12.42
CA LEU A 84 -13.98 -7.41 13.82
C LEU A 84 -12.66 -7.72 14.52
N GLY A 85 -12.12 -6.73 15.22
CA GLY A 85 -10.81 -6.78 15.90
C GLY A 85 -10.35 -5.37 16.27
N ASP A 86 -9.07 -5.19 16.58
CA ASP A 86 -8.52 -3.86 16.81
C ASP A 86 -8.22 -3.19 15.47
N VAL A 87 -8.78 -2.00 15.20
CA VAL A 87 -8.66 -1.33 13.89
C VAL A 87 -7.70 -0.14 13.99
N LEU A 88 -6.68 -0.13 13.13
CA LEU A 88 -5.82 1.05 12.92
C LEU A 88 -6.44 1.89 11.80
N ALA A 89 -7.11 2.99 12.17
CA ALA A 89 -7.62 3.97 11.22
C ALA A 89 -6.56 5.07 10.97
N ASP A 90 -6.94 6.14 10.27
CA ASP A 90 -6.04 7.23 9.90
C ASP A 90 -5.64 8.12 11.09
N ASP A 91 -6.62 8.55 11.90
CA ASP A 91 -6.41 9.48 13.01
C ASP A 91 -6.59 8.85 14.40
N ARG A 92 -6.96 7.55 14.44
CA ARG A 92 -7.26 6.84 15.69
C ARG A 92 -7.19 5.32 15.57
N SER A 93 -7.18 4.65 16.71
CA SER A 93 -7.34 3.21 16.83
C SER A 93 -8.66 2.86 17.52
N TYR A 94 -9.40 1.88 17.00
CA TYR A 94 -10.62 1.36 17.61
C TYR A 94 -10.35 -0.02 18.23
N LEU A 95 -10.35 -0.13 19.56
CA LEU A 95 -10.24 -1.44 20.22
C LEU A 95 -11.58 -2.18 20.11
N THR A 96 -11.55 -3.45 19.72
CA THR A 96 -12.75 -4.24 19.43
C THR A 96 -13.71 -3.56 18.44
N GLY A 97 -13.15 -2.81 17.48
CA GLY A 97 -13.88 -2.14 16.41
C GLY A 97 -14.25 -3.06 15.24
N GLY A 98 -14.72 -2.45 14.16
CA GLY A 98 -15.01 -3.19 12.93
C GLY A 98 -14.77 -2.41 11.65
N VAL A 99 -14.63 -3.16 10.55
CA VAL A 99 -14.58 -2.67 9.18
C VAL A 99 -15.62 -3.44 8.37
N LEU A 100 -16.61 -2.72 7.83
CA LEU A 100 -17.61 -3.29 6.94
C LEU A 100 -17.25 -2.98 5.49
N ILE A 101 -17.24 -4.01 4.67
CA ILE A 101 -16.84 -3.94 3.27
C ILE A 101 -17.96 -4.52 2.42
N GLU A 102 -18.40 -3.78 1.40
CA GLU A 102 -19.32 -4.25 0.37
C GLU A 102 -18.58 -5.20 -0.59
N ARG A 103 -19.12 -6.39 -0.85
CA ARG A 103 -18.52 -7.44 -1.70
C ARG A 103 -19.01 -7.41 -3.15
N GLY A 104 -19.26 -6.22 -3.69
CA GLY A 104 -19.58 -6.00 -5.09
C GLY A 104 -18.33 -5.70 -5.91
N ASP A 105 -18.54 -5.08 -7.08
CA ASP A 105 -17.46 -4.85 -8.05
C ASP A 105 -16.37 -3.88 -7.52
N ASN A 106 -16.71 -3.00 -6.59
CA ASN A 106 -15.83 -1.92 -6.12
C ASN A 106 -15.16 -2.20 -4.76
N GLY A 107 -15.61 -3.22 -4.01
CA GLY A 107 -14.98 -3.58 -2.72
C GLY A 107 -14.97 -2.44 -1.69
N LEU A 108 -16.02 -1.60 -1.66
CA LEU A 108 -16.00 -0.36 -0.88
C LEU A 108 -16.06 -0.62 0.62
N ILE A 109 -15.23 0.08 1.38
CA ILE A 109 -15.37 0.18 2.83
C ILE A 109 -16.55 1.10 3.12
N THR A 110 -17.59 0.58 3.77
CA THR A 110 -18.83 1.31 4.05
C THR A 110 -18.93 1.77 5.51
N CYS A 111 -18.18 1.16 6.42
CA CYS A 111 -18.05 1.58 7.82
C CYS A 111 -16.68 1.22 8.38
N VAL A 112 -16.12 2.11 9.19
CA VAL A 112 -14.93 1.87 10.03
C VAL A 112 -15.19 2.44 11.42
N GLY A 113 -14.97 1.64 12.45
CA GLY A 113 -15.02 2.09 13.84
C GLY A 113 -15.98 1.29 14.71
N CYS A 114 -16.45 1.92 15.78
CA CYS A 114 -17.40 1.32 16.69
C CYS A 114 -18.79 1.20 16.03
N GLY A 115 -19.43 0.04 16.17
CA GLY A 115 -20.83 -0.15 15.74
C GLY A 115 -21.04 -0.64 14.30
N CYS A 116 -19.99 -0.87 13.51
CA CYS A 116 -20.14 -1.39 12.14
C CYS A 116 -20.91 -2.72 12.05
N ALA A 117 -20.87 -3.55 13.09
CA ALA A 117 -21.68 -4.76 13.19
C ALA A 117 -23.19 -4.49 13.14
N SER A 118 -23.65 -3.33 13.65
CA SER A 118 -25.05 -2.93 13.62
C SER A 118 -25.51 -2.41 12.25
N GLU A 119 -24.57 -2.01 11.41
CA GLU A 119 -24.82 -1.56 10.03
C GLU A 119 -24.74 -2.71 9.02
N ALA A 120 -24.16 -3.84 9.42
CA ALA A 120 -23.99 -5.00 8.57
C ALA A 120 -25.35 -5.60 8.14
N PRO A 121 -25.60 -5.81 6.83
CA PRO A 121 -26.82 -6.44 6.36
C PRO A 121 -26.85 -7.93 6.73
N ALA A 122 -28.03 -8.56 6.64
CA ALA A 122 -28.19 -9.97 6.98
C ALA A 122 -27.29 -10.93 6.16
N ALA A 123 -26.98 -10.56 4.92
CA ALA A 123 -26.07 -11.32 4.06
C ALA A 123 -24.61 -10.86 4.25
N THR A 124 -24.07 -11.01 5.47
CA THR A 124 -22.68 -10.66 5.79
C THR A 124 -21.88 -11.91 6.12
N LEU A 125 -20.67 -11.99 5.56
CA LEU A 125 -19.62 -12.89 6.00
C LEU A 125 -18.86 -12.16 7.11
N GLU A 126 -18.87 -12.70 8.31
CA GLU A 126 -18.19 -12.10 9.46
C GLU A 126 -16.90 -12.86 9.76
N VAL A 127 -15.81 -12.12 10.01
CA VAL A 127 -14.53 -12.62 10.50
C VAL A 127 -14.19 -11.85 11.77
N SER A 128 -14.29 -12.51 12.91
CA SER A 128 -14.02 -11.91 14.22
C SER A 128 -12.74 -12.47 14.82
N CYS A 129 -11.77 -11.60 15.07
CA CYS A 129 -10.44 -11.93 15.56
C CYS A 129 -10.12 -11.05 16.79
N PRO A 130 -10.45 -11.48 18.03
CA PRO A 130 -10.33 -10.62 19.22
C PRO A 130 -8.90 -10.19 19.57
N ASP A 131 -7.89 -10.96 19.15
CA ASP A 131 -6.48 -10.70 19.43
C ASP A 131 -5.70 -10.29 18.15
N ALA A 132 -6.39 -9.76 17.14
CA ALA A 132 -5.79 -9.35 15.88
C ALA A 132 -5.99 -7.86 15.59
N VAL A 133 -5.10 -7.35 14.75
CA VAL A 133 -5.11 -5.97 14.28
C VAL A 133 -5.53 -5.94 12.81
N ILE A 134 -6.43 -5.02 12.48
CA ILE A 134 -6.89 -4.70 11.13
C ILE A 134 -6.24 -3.37 10.74
N SER A 135 -5.41 -3.40 9.71
CA SER A 135 -4.75 -2.20 9.16
C SER A 135 -5.06 -2.05 7.67
N PRO A 136 -4.84 -0.85 7.09
CA PRO A 136 -4.67 -0.74 5.64
C PRO A 136 -3.59 -1.72 5.16
N GLY A 137 -3.73 -2.18 3.91
CA GLY A 137 -2.70 -2.96 3.26
C GLY A 137 -1.41 -2.13 3.12
N LEU A 138 -0.26 -2.75 3.40
CA LEU A 138 1.03 -2.09 3.21
C LEU A 138 1.26 -1.83 1.71
N ILE A 139 1.68 -0.60 1.38
CA ILE A 139 2.07 -0.24 0.03
C ILE A 139 3.57 -0.52 -0.12
N ASN A 140 3.91 -1.49 -0.96
CA ASN A 140 5.30 -1.70 -1.35
C ASN A 140 5.69 -0.68 -2.43
N ALA A 141 6.34 0.41 -2.02
CA ALA A 141 6.73 1.50 -2.92
C ALA A 141 7.92 1.14 -3.83
N HIS A 142 8.68 0.10 -3.50
CA HIS A 142 9.85 -0.29 -4.26
C HIS A 142 10.07 -1.79 -4.18
N ASP A 143 9.87 -2.47 -5.31
CA ASP A 143 10.16 -3.89 -5.43
C ASP A 143 10.92 -4.17 -6.72
N HIS A 144 11.74 -5.21 -6.67
CA HIS A 144 12.43 -5.75 -7.82
C HIS A 144 11.84 -7.12 -8.17
N ILE A 145 10.61 -7.12 -8.70
CA ILE A 145 9.86 -8.36 -8.94
C ILE A 145 10.57 -9.34 -9.87
N THR A 146 11.36 -8.84 -10.83
CA THR A 146 12.15 -9.68 -11.75
C THR A 146 13.17 -10.56 -11.00
N TYR A 147 13.73 -10.07 -9.88
CA TYR A 147 14.75 -10.79 -9.12
C TYR A 147 14.18 -11.54 -7.91
N ALA A 148 12.86 -11.53 -7.70
CA ALA A 148 12.24 -12.16 -6.54
C ALA A 148 12.35 -13.70 -6.54
N LEU A 149 12.54 -14.31 -7.71
CA LEU A 149 12.60 -15.77 -7.91
C LEU A 149 13.88 -16.24 -8.59
N GLU A 150 14.81 -15.33 -8.89
CA GLU A 150 16.07 -15.68 -9.53
C GLU A 150 17.12 -16.08 -8.49
N SER A 151 17.98 -17.03 -8.84
CA SER A 151 19.16 -17.33 -8.02
C SER A 151 20.14 -16.15 -8.11
N PRO A 152 20.96 -15.90 -7.07
CA PRO A 152 22.00 -14.88 -7.15
C PRO A 152 22.84 -15.09 -8.41
N ALA A 153 22.97 -14.04 -9.23
CA ALA A 153 23.80 -14.10 -10.43
C ALA A 153 25.27 -14.32 -10.04
N ASP A 154 26.01 -15.03 -10.89
CA ASP A 154 27.47 -15.11 -10.79
C ASP A 154 28.08 -13.84 -11.40
N TRP A 155 28.62 -12.98 -10.54
CA TRP A 155 29.25 -11.72 -10.90
C TRP A 155 30.78 -11.83 -11.05
N GLY A 156 31.32 -13.05 -11.08
CA GLY A 156 32.76 -13.29 -11.25
C GLY A 156 33.60 -12.78 -10.07
N THR A 157 34.86 -12.42 -10.35
CA THR A 157 35.82 -11.97 -9.30
C THR A 157 35.96 -10.45 -9.19
N GLU A 158 35.48 -9.69 -10.17
CA GLU A 158 35.58 -8.23 -10.23
C GLU A 158 34.29 -7.61 -9.68
N ARG A 159 34.40 -6.68 -8.72
CA ARG A 159 33.21 -6.04 -8.10
C ARG A 159 32.95 -4.62 -8.61
N TYR A 160 34.00 -3.87 -8.97
CA TYR A 160 33.91 -2.50 -9.48
C TYR A 160 35.06 -2.25 -10.46
N ASP A 161 34.78 -1.74 -11.66
CA ASP A 161 35.80 -1.46 -12.67
C ASP A 161 36.53 -0.12 -12.45
N HIS A 162 35.94 0.83 -11.72
CA HIS A 162 36.59 2.11 -11.39
C HIS A 162 36.42 2.46 -9.90
N ARG A 163 37.47 3.05 -9.34
CA ARG A 163 37.54 3.68 -8.02
C ARG A 163 38.06 5.09 -8.18
#